data_AF-A0A8S1MQE1-F1
#
_entry.id   AF-A0A8S1MQE1-F1
#
_cell.length_a   1.000
_cell.length_b   1.000
_cell.length_c   1.000
_cell.angle_alpha   90.00
_cell.angle_beta   90.00
_cell.angle_gamma   90.00
#
_symmetry.space_group_name_H-M   'P 1'
#
loop_
_entity.id
_entity.type
_entity.pdbx_description
1 polymer ?
#
loop_
_entity_poly.entity_id
_entity_poly.type
_entity_poly.pdbx_seq_one_letter_code
_entity_poly.pdbx_strand_id
1 'polypeptide(L)'
;MQNKKNDIPFHKQQSYPNINPKNNQQEEIYLEELITYSKKANTTIFLKEYQLNQAKNIYFIIRILLKGKDEQKLFETYPDLIFLLRRGLTILYLDNNYSILRKGLPKFYDFQSEKVKNENQFLRKNQLHKAYQSLKQKIPVTIVQQQQENGDNFQISFSSILQTWVISSKNDSIFCKNYEDYLQNCPNKDIDYQENFPWLIAKIWFSQMIDKNVEQLQKDLTDFTFVGEFVHNSFFIHIIEYQQPALIFFALINNHVILNYFFCKEIFVAIHNKQNIWRINIIFILQKQNIYMQINKLYQIITYTEYM
;
A
#
# COMPACT_ATOMS: atom_id res chain seq x y z
N MET A 1 -35.93 15.91 38.42
CA MET A 1 -35.44 15.08 37.30
C MET A 1 -33.91 15.02 37.39
N GLN A 2 -33.37 13.95 37.97
CA GLN A 2 -31.94 13.73 38.13
C GLN A 2 -31.46 12.79 37.02
N ASN A 3 -30.59 13.28 36.13
CA ASN A 3 -29.95 12.46 35.09
C ASN A 3 -28.85 11.60 35.73
N LYS A 4 -29.09 10.28 35.81
CA LYS A 4 -28.07 9.28 36.13
C LYS A 4 -27.10 9.19 34.94
N LYS A 5 -25.85 9.62 35.15
CA LYS A 5 -24.72 9.29 34.27
C LYS A 5 -24.37 7.81 34.48
N ASN A 6 -24.44 7.04 33.41
CA ASN A 6 -23.93 5.67 33.37
C ASN A 6 -22.41 5.73 33.18
N ASP A 7 -21.68 5.65 34.28
CA ASP A 7 -20.23 5.43 34.24
C ASP A 7 -19.96 3.95 33.91
N ILE A 8 -19.48 3.70 32.71
CA ILE A 8 -18.98 2.38 32.30
C ILE A 8 -17.57 2.22 32.88
N PRO A 9 -17.27 1.16 33.65
CA PRO A 9 -15.97 1.01 34.29
C PRO A 9 -14.87 0.79 33.26
N PHE A 10 -13.83 1.62 33.34
CA PHE A 10 -12.58 1.46 32.59
C PHE A 10 -11.89 0.17 33.03
N HIS A 11 -11.97 -0.88 32.20
CA HIS A 11 -11.19 -2.09 32.43
C HIS A 11 -9.69 -1.78 32.25
N LYS A 12 -8.90 -2.15 33.26
CA LYS A 12 -7.43 -2.08 33.26
C LYS A 12 -6.87 -2.65 31.95
N GLN A 13 -6.11 -1.83 31.22
CA GLN A 13 -5.32 -2.25 30.07
C GLN A 13 -4.40 -3.40 30.51
N GLN A 14 -4.63 -4.60 29.97
CA GLN A 14 -3.67 -5.69 30.07
C GLN A 14 -2.42 -5.26 29.30
N SER A 15 -1.26 -5.28 29.96
CA SER A 15 0.03 -5.06 29.32
C SER A 15 0.24 -6.12 28.24
N TYR A 16 0.34 -5.69 26.99
CA TYR A 16 0.51 -6.55 25.84
C TYR A 16 1.89 -7.24 25.84
N PRO A 17 2.00 -8.44 25.25
CA PRO A 17 3.29 -9.10 25.08
C PRO A 17 4.21 -8.24 24.21
N ASN A 18 5.44 -8.08 24.67
CA ASN A 18 6.51 -7.40 23.96
C ASN A 18 6.87 -8.22 22.71
N ILE A 19 6.29 -7.88 21.56
CA ILE A 19 6.60 -8.54 20.28
C ILE A 19 8.02 -8.09 19.91
N ASN A 20 9.01 -8.93 20.17
CA ASN A 20 10.38 -8.71 19.73
C ASN A 20 10.46 -9.11 18.24
N PRO A 21 10.57 -8.17 17.28
CA PRO A 21 10.51 -8.46 15.85
C PRO A 21 11.69 -9.30 15.33
N LYS A 22 12.67 -9.64 16.17
CA LYS A 22 13.93 -10.29 15.79
C LYS A 22 13.83 -11.79 15.42
N ASN A 23 12.69 -12.46 15.62
CA ASN A 23 12.60 -13.93 15.45
C ASN A 23 11.77 -14.40 14.24
N ASN A 24 11.19 -13.51 13.44
CA ASN A 24 10.71 -13.90 12.12
C ASN A 24 11.87 -13.69 11.14
N GLN A 25 12.39 -14.77 10.54
CA GLN A 25 13.28 -14.65 9.38
C GLN A 25 12.53 -13.87 8.31
N GLN A 26 12.78 -12.57 8.23
CA GLN A 26 12.22 -11.71 7.19
C GLN A 26 12.89 -12.14 5.89
N GLU A 27 12.09 -12.61 4.93
CA GLU A 27 12.56 -12.79 3.57
C GLU A 27 12.87 -11.40 3.00
N GLU A 28 14.15 -11.05 3.00
CA GLU A 28 14.65 -9.82 2.40
C GLU A 28 14.43 -9.83 0.89
N ILE A 29 14.13 -8.66 0.33
CA ILE A 29 13.92 -8.47 -1.10
C ILE A 29 15.28 -8.38 -1.79
N TYR A 30 15.67 -9.38 -2.57
CA TYR A 30 16.82 -9.30 -3.47
C TYR A 30 16.45 -8.45 -4.71
N LEU A 31 16.54 -7.13 -4.57
CA LEU A 31 16.15 -6.17 -5.62
C LEU A 31 16.93 -6.36 -6.93
N GLU A 32 18.19 -6.75 -6.84
CA GLU A 32 19.03 -7.06 -8.01
C GLU A 32 18.46 -8.23 -8.82
N GLU A 33 18.05 -9.29 -8.15
CA GLU A 33 17.43 -10.45 -8.77
C GLU A 33 16.09 -10.07 -9.40
N LEU A 34 15.25 -9.31 -8.68
CA LEU A 34 13.97 -8.79 -9.19
C LEU A 34 14.15 -8.01 -10.49
N ILE A 35 15.11 -7.10 -10.54
CA ILE A 35 15.42 -6.30 -11.73
C ILE A 35 15.93 -7.20 -12.84
N THR A 36 16.79 -8.16 -12.52
CA THR A 36 17.31 -9.16 -13.46
C THR A 36 16.19 -10.01 -14.06
N TYR A 37 15.27 -10.51 -13.24
CA TYR A 37 14.11 -11.28 -13.69
C TYR A 37 13.18 -10.45 -14.56
N SER A 38 12.95 -9.20 -14.19
CA SER A 38 12.13 -8.27 -14.98
C SER A 38 12.76 -8.03 -16.36
N LYS A 39 14.08 -7.85 -16.43
CA LYS A 39 14.83 -7.73 -17.71
C LYS A 39 14.72 -9.01 -18.55
N LYS A 40 14.92 -10.18 -17.93
CA LYS A 40 14.85 -11.50 -18.61
C LYS A 40 13.46 -11.82 -19.16
N ALA A 41 12.41 -11.41 -18.47
CA ALA A 41 11.03 -11.65 -18.90
C ALA A 41 10.60 -10.75 -20.08
N ASN A 42 11.53 -10.01 -20.70
CA ASN A 42 11.28 -9.07 -21.79
C ASN A 42 10.20 -8.02 -21.45
N THR A 43 10.10 -7.71 -20.16
CA THR A 43 9.07 -6.81 -19.63
C THR A 43 9.52 -5.38 -19.83
N THR A 44 8.55 -4.47 -20.05
CA THR A 44 8.90 -3.06 -20.16
C THR A 44 9.22 -2.51 -18.77
N ILE A 45 10.52 -2.42 -18.49
CA ILE A 45 11.01 -1.67 -17.36
C ILE A 45 11.06 -0.21 -17.80
N PHE A 46 10.16 0.58 -17.23
CA PHE A 46 10.23 2.03 -17.33
C PHE A 46 11.24 2.50 -16.30
N LEU A 47 12.42 2.85 -16.79
CA LEU A 47 13.41 3.58 -16.03
C LEU A 47 13.13 5.05 -16.25
N LYS A 48 12.71 5.75 -15.19
CA LYS A 48 12.67 7.22 -15.22
C LYS A 48 13.86 7.72 -14.42
N GLU A 49 14.78 8.35 -15.13
CA GLU A 49 15.96 8.97 -14.54
C GLU A 49 15.58 10.34 -14.02
N TYR A 50 16.05 10.63 -12.82
CA TYR A 50 15.93 11.95 -12.24
C TYR A 50 17.32 12.39 -11.80
N GLN A 51 17.70 13.60 -12.19
CA GLN A 51 18.87 14.25 -11.61
C GLN A 51 18.40 15.07 -10.42
N LEU A 52 18.86 14.71 -9.22
CA LEU A 52 18.65 15.54 -8.03
C LEU A 52 19.76 16.58 -8.04
N ASN A 53 19.38 17.86 -8.07
CA ASN A 53 20.30 19.01 -8.12
C ASN A 53 21.33 19.06 -6.96
N GLN A 54 21.27 18.15 -5.98
CA GLN A 54 22.11 18.16 -4.78
C GLN A 54 23.09 16.99 -4.67
N ALA A 55 22.95 15.94 -5.47
CA ALA A 55 23.93 14.86 -5.53
C ALA A 55 24.37 14.75 -6.98
N LYS A 56 25.67 14.77 -7.25
CA LYS A 56 26.23 14.42 -8.59
C LYS A 56 25.93 12.96 -9.00
N ASN A 57 25.09 12.27 -8.24
CA ASN A 57 24.72 10.88 -8.44
C ASN A 57 23.38 10.85 -9.20
N ILE A 58 23.40 10.21 -10.36
CA ILE A 58 22.19 9.87 -11.11
C ILE A 58 21.47 8.79 -10.32
N TYR A 59 20.20 9.02 -10.03
CA TYR A 59 19.36 7.97 -9.47
C TYR A 59 18.27 7.57 -10.45
N PHE A 60 17.93 6.29 -10.37
CA PHE A 60 16.97 5.67 -11.27
C PHE A 60 15.74 5.30 -10.46
N ILE A 61 14.58 5.72 -10.96
CA ILE A 61 13.31 5.15 -10.53
C ILE A 61 12.98 4.00 -11.45
N ILE A 62 12.99 2.81 -10.88
CA ILE A 62 12.64 1.59 -11.61
C ILE A 62 11.16 1.32 -11.44
N ARG A 63 10.45 1.30 -12.56
CA ARG A 63 9.04 0.98 -12.61
C ARG A 63 8.80 -0.15 -13.59
N ILE A 64 8.19 -1.22 -13.12
CA ILE A 64 8.00 -2.44 -13.91
C ILE A 64 6.56 -2.43 -14.41
N LEU A 65 6.36 -2.31 -15.72
CA LEU A 65 5.03 -2.40 -16.34
C LEU A 65 4.86 -3.78 -16.97
N LEU A 66 4.01 -4.57 -16.34
CA LEU A 66 3.61 -5.90 -16.82
C LEU A 66 2.17 -5.82 -17.32
N LYS A 67 1.90 -6.41 -18.49
CA LYS A 67 0.54 -6.52 -19.04
C LYS A 67 0.34 -7.89 -19.69
N GLY A 68 -0.89 -8.40 -19.60
CA GLY A 68 -1.34 -9.56 -20.37
C GLY A 68 -0.59 -10.85 -20.02
N LYS A 69 -0.19 -11.62 -21.05
CA LYS A 69 0.36 -12.98 -20.91
C LYS A 69 1.74 -13.00 -20.25
N ASP A 70 2.58 -12.01 -20.51
CA ASP A 70 3.94 -11.96 -19.94
C ASP A 70 3.90 -11.75 -18.43
N GLU A 71 2.94 -10.96 -17.97
CA GLU A 71 2.67 -10.75 -16.55
C GLU A 71 2.28 -12.06 -15.85
N GLN A 72 1.33 -12.80 -16.45
CA GLN A 72 0.89 -14.07 -15.91
C GLN A 72 2.05 -15.07 -15.86
N LYS A 73 2.81 -15.21 -16.96
CA LYS A 73 3.98 -16.10 -17.02
C LYS A 73 5.02 -15.73 -15.97
N LEU A 74 5.29 -14.44 -15.75
CA LEU A 74 6.23 -13.99 -14.73
C LEU A 74 5.76 -14.41 -13.34
N PHE A 75 4.49 -14.20 -12.99
CA PHE A 75 3.98 -14.57 -11.68
C PHE A 75 3.79 -16.09 -11.51
N GLU A 76 3.53 -16.84 -12.57
CA GLU A 76 3.55 -18.30 -12.51
C GLU A 76 4.96 -18.83 -12.25
N THR A 77 5.98 -18.20 -12.84
CA THR A 77 7.39 -18.56 -12.62
C THR A 77 7.89 -18.10 -11.25
N TYR A 78 7.46 -16.91 -10.80
CA TYR A 78 7.88 -16.28 -9.55
C TYR A 78 6.65 -15.74 -8.79
N PRO A 79 5.91 -16.62 -8.07
CA PRO A 79 4.65 -16.26 -7.42
C PRO A 79 4.75 -15.09 -6.46
N ASP A 80 5.84 -14.98 -5.71
CA ASP A 80 6.00 -13.95 -4.68
C ASP A 80 6.13 -12.54 -5.25
N LEU A 81 6.54 -12.41 -6.52
CA LEU A 81 6.62 -11.11 -7.19
C LEU A 81 5.26 -10.44 -7.36
N ILE A 82 4.16 -11.20 -7.28
CA ILE A 82 2.80 -10.64 -7.30
C ILE A 82 2.58 -9.63 -6.17
N PHE A 83 3.25 -9.83 -5.03
CA PHE A 83 3.10 -9.02 -3.82
C PHE A 83 4.02 -7.80 -3.82
N LEU A 84 4.95 -7.72 -4.78
CA LEU A 84 5.94 -6.65 -4.86
C LEU A 84 5.73 -5.77 -6.10
N LEU A 85 5.51 -6.37 -7.26
CA LEU A 85 5.55 -5.67 -8.55
C LEU A 85 4.24 -5.00 -8.96
N ARG A 86 3.15 -5.15 -8.19
CA ARG A 86 1.84 -4.63 -8.58
C ARG A 86 1.37 -3.50 -7.67
N ARG A 87 1.00 -2.39 -8.33
CA ARG A 87 0.33 -1.17 -7.79
C ARG A 87 1.22 -0.30 -6.89
N GLY A 88 2.21 0.34 -7.50
CA GLY A 88 2.96 1.45 -6.89
C GLY A 88 4.22 0.97 -6.18
N LEU A 89 5.25 0.68 -6.97
CA LEU A 89 6.60 0.39 -6.49
C LEU A 89 7.52 1.50 -7.00
N THR A 90 8.30 2.08 -6.11
CA THR A 90 9.36 3.04 -6.45
C THR A 90 10.65 2.54 -5.83
N ILE A 91 11.62 2.19 -6.66
CA ILE A 91 12.96 1.76 -6.24
C ILE A 91 13.93 2.89 -6.55
N LEU A 92 14.78 3.23 -5.59
CA LEU A 92 15.97 4.05 -5.75
C LEU A 92 17.15 3.15 -6.12
N TYR A 93 17.90 3.52 -7.15
CA TYR A 93 19.26 3.03 -7.36
C TYR A 93 20.25 4.18 -7.11
N LEU A 94 21.12 4.02 -6.11
CA LEU A 94 22.12 5.01 -5.72
C LEU A 94 23.38 4.29 -5.24
N ASP A 95 24.54 4.71 -5.74
CA ASP A 95 25.85 4.18 -5.32
C ASP A 95 25.92 2.64 -5.37
N ASN A 96 25.44 2.04 -6.47
CA ASN A 96 25.32 0.60 -6.68
C ASN A 96 24.43 -0.14 -5.68
N ASN A 97 23.57 0.56 -4.95
CA ASN A 97 22.62 -0.03 -4.03
C ASN A 97 21.18 0.25 -4.46
N TYR A 98 20.32 -0.74 -4.27
CA TYR A 98 18.89 -0.60 -4.49
C TYR A 98 18.16 -0.40 -3.15
N SER A 99 17.18 0.49 -3.13
CA SER A 99 16.34 0.71 -1.95
C SER A 99 14.89 0.95 -2.35
N ILE A 100 13.93 0.34 -1.66
CA ILE A 100 12.52 0.61 -1.90
C ILE A 100 12.15 1.90 -1.19
N LEU A 101 11.77 2.91 -1.97
CA LEU A 101 11.28 4.17 -1.42
C LEU A 101 9.78 4.10 -1.11
N ARG A 102 9.03 3.32 -1.90
CA ARG A 102 7.58 3.22 -1.80
C ARG A 102 7.12 1.85 -2.25
N LYS A 103 6.20 1.26 -1.49
CA LYS A 103 5.50 0.01 -1.82
C LYS A 103 4.01 0.15 -1.53
N GLY A 104 3.18 0.03 -2.57
CA GLY A 104 1.73 0.04 -2.46
C GLY A 104 1.14 -1.32 -2.08
N LEU A 105 -0.19 -1.39 -2.04
CA LEU A 105 -0.89 -2.66 -1.81
C LEU A 105 -0.65 -3.64 -2.98
N PRO A 106 -0.44 -4.93 -2.70
CA PRO A 106 -0.49 -5.93 -3.74
C PRO A 106 -1.85 -5.93 -4.43
N LYS A 107 -1.87 -6.35 -5.69
CA LYS A 107 -3.13 -6.44 -6.43
C LYS A 107 -4.00 -7.56 -5.86
N PHE A 108 -5.22 -7.19 -5.48
CA PHE A 108 -6.29 -8.10 -5.09
C PHE A 108 -7.42 -8.03 -6.13
N TYR A 109 -8.28 -9.05 -6.11
CA TYR A 109 -9.38 -9.25 -7.04
C TYR A 109 -10.69 -9.49 -6.28
N ASP A 110 -11.78 -9.02 -6.88
CA ASP A 110 -13.12 -9.23 -6.34
C ASP A 110 -13.47 -10.71 -6.23
N PHE A 111 -14.29 -11.04 -5.24
CA PHE A 111 -14.75 -12.40 -4.96
C PHE A 111 -15.94 -12.87 -5.84
N GLN A 112 -16.45 -12.03 -6.76
CA GLN A 112 -17.63 -12.31 -7.60
C GLN A 112 -17.26 -12.40 -9.11
N SER A 113 -17.93 -13.12 -10.00
CA SER A 113 -19.00 -14.14 -9.95
C SER A 113 -18.67 -15.23 -11.01
N GLU A 114 -19.43 -16.33 -11.04
CA GLU A 114 -19.32 -17.51 -11.93
C GLU A 114 -19.12 -17.21 -13.44
N LYS A 115 -19.23 -15.96 -13.88
CA LYS A 115 -19.16 -15.52 -15.28
C LYS A 115 -17.81 -14.98 -15.73
N VAL A 116 -16.83 -14.82 -14.83
CA VAL A 116 -15.51 -14.35 -15.23
C VAL A 116 -14.68 -15.54 -15.73
N LYS A 117 -14.49 -15.58 -17.06
CA LYS A 117 -13.63 -16.50 -17.80
C LYS A 117 -12.28 -16.71 -17.09
N ASN A 118 -11.65 -17.88 -17.31
CA ASN A 118 -10.40 -18.41 -16.74
C ASN A 118 -9.18 -17.46 -16.60
N GLU A 119 -9.26 -16.21 -17.01
CA GLU A 119 -8.21 -15.21 -16.89
C GLU A 119 -7.97 -14.85 -15.41
N ASN A 120 -6.71 -14.95 -14.96
CA ASN A 120 -6.24 -14.61 -13.61
C ASN A 120 -6.61 -15.59 -12.45
N GLN A 121 -7.00 -16.84 -12.73
CA GLN A 121 -7.28 -17.84 -11.67
C GLN A 121 -6.10 -18.04 -10.69
N PHE A 122 -4.88 -18.18 -11.22
CA PHE A 122 -3.66 -18.28 -10.41
C PHE A 122 -3.52 -17.13 -9.41
N LEU A 123 -3.79 -15.90 -9.86
CA LEU A 123 -3.65 -14.69 -9.06
C LEU A 123 -4.73 -14.60 -7.97
N ARG A 124 -5.96 -15.05 -8.27
CA ARG A 124 -7.05 -15.16 -7.28
C ARG A 124 -6.76 -16.23 -6.23
N LYS A 125 -6.21 -17.38 -6.63
CA LYS A 125 -5.82 -18.45 -5.70
C LYS A 125 -4.76 -17.96 -4.72
N ASN A 126 -3.76 -17.24 -5.22
CA ASN A 126 -2.67 -16.72 -4.41
C ASN A 126 -3.11 -15.64 -3.41
N GLN A 127 -4.17 -14.87 -3.70
CA GLN A 127 -4.65 -13.82 -2.77
C GLN A 127 -5.16 -14.38 -1.44
N LEU A 128 -5.73 -15.59 -1.44
CA LEU A 128 -6.26 -16.26 -0.24
C LEU A 128 -5.36 -17.38 0.28
N HIS A 129 -4.31 -17.75 -0.46
CA HIS A 129 -3.53 -18.96 -0.17
C HIS A 129 -2.99 -19.00 1.27
N LYS A 130 -2.40 -17.89 1.74
CA LYS A 130 -1.83 -17.83 3.10
C LYS A 130 -2.88 -17.94 4.20
N ALA A 131 -4.03 -17.28 4.03
CA ALA A 131 -5.14 -17.39 4.97
C ALA A 131 -5.66 -18.83 5.02
N TYR A 132 -5.79 -19.47 3.87
CA TYR A 132 -6.20 -20.87 3.76
C TYR A 132 -5.19 -21.85 4.43
N GLN A 133 -3.88 -21.68 4.18
CA GLN A 133 -2.84 -22.49 4.83
C GLN A 133 -2.84 -22.30 6.36
N SER A 134 -2.97 -21.06 6.82
CA SER A 134 -3.05 -20.74 8.25
C SER A 134 -4.23 -21.44 8.90
N LEU A 135 -5.41 -21.40 8.27
CA LEU A 135 -6.61 -22.09 8.75
C LEU A 135 -6.40 -23.62 8.82
N LYS A 136 -5.77 -24.23 7.79
CA LYS A 136 -5.43 -25.67 7.81
C LYS A 136 -4.53 -26.04 8.98
N GLN A 137 -3.55 -25.19 9.29
CA GLN A 137 -2.61 -25.37 10.39
C GLN A 137 -3.20 -24.98 11.75
N LYS A 138 -4.49 -24.62 11.81
CA LYS A 138 -5.17 -24.11 13.02
C LYS A 138 -4.52 -22.84 13.60
N ILE A 139 -3.78 -22.10 12.77
CA ILE A 139 -3.26 -20.77 13.10
C ILE A 139 -4.44 -19.79 13.06
N PRO A 140 -4.65 -18.97 14.12
CA PRO A 140 -5.74 -17.99 14.12
C PRO A 140 -5.63 -16.99 12.97
N VAL A 141 -6.72 -16.82 12.22
CA VAL A 141 -6.84 -15.80 11.17
C VAL A 141 -7.83 -14.73 11.62
N THR A 142 -7.43 -13.46 11.46
CA THR A 142 -8.30 -12.31 11.67
C THR A 142 -8.73 -11.76 10.32
N ILE A 143 -10.05 -11.58 10.14
CA ILE A 143 -10.59 -10.89 8.97
C ILE A 143 -10.94 -9.46 9.35
N VAL A 144 -10.48 -8.55 8.50
CA VAL A 144 -10.75 -7.13 8.61
C VAL A 144 -11.59 -6.72 7.40
N GLN A 145 -12.73 -6.10 7.66
CA GLN A 145 -13.54 -5.46 6.64
C GLN A 145 -13.34 -3.95 6.73
N GLN A 146 -13.05 -3.33 5.61
CA GLN A 146 -12.88 -1.89 5.48
C GLN A 146 -13.90 -1.36 4.48
N GLN A 147 -14.36 -0.13 4.67
CA GLN A 147 -15.10 0.58 3.64
C GLN A 147 -14.15 0.85 2.47
N GLN A 148 -14.62 0.58 1.25
CA GLN A 148 -13.89 0.94 0.04
C GLN A 148 -14.35 2.33 -0.38
N GLU A 149 -13.47 3.32 -0.22
CA GLU A 149 -13.75 4.66 -0.76
C GLU A 149 -13.67 4.63 -2.29
N ASN A 150 -14.52 5.43 -2.92
CA ASN A 150 -14.52 5.67 -4.36
C ASN A 150 -13.63 6.88 -4.68
N GLY A 151 -12.31 6.68 -4.65
CA GLY A 151 -11.32 7.71 -4.96
C GLY A 151 -10.24 7.20 -5.89
N ASP A 152 -9.13 7.92 -5.93
CA ASP A 152 -7.91 7.51 -6.61
C ASP A 152 -6.81 7.09 -5.63
N ASN A 153 -6.17 5.97 -5.91
CA ASN A 153 -5.13 5.46 -5.04
C ASN A 153 -3.94 6.43 -4.95
N PHE A 154 -3.56 6.76 -3.71
CA PHE A 154 -2.36 7.52 -3.41
C PHE A 154 -1.49 6.80 -2.38
N GLN A 155 -0.21 7.16 -2.37
CA GLN A 155 0.83 6.51 -1.58
C GLN A 155 1.85 7.55 -1.11
N ILE A 156 2.19 7.53 0.18
CA ILE A 156 3.13 8.49 0.78
C ILE A 156 4.12 7.76 1.67
N SER A 157 5.41 8.02 1.47
CA SER A 157 6.50 7.55 2.34
C SER A 157 7.55 8.65 2.48
N PHE A 158 8.56 8.43 3.32
CA PHE A 158 9.69 9.34 3.46
C PHE A 158 10.99 8.62 3.10
N SER A 159 11.83 9.26 2.30
CA SER A 159 13.17 8.77 2.01
C SER A 159 14.18 9.46 2.91
N SER A 160 14.75 8.73 3.86
CA SER A 160 15.87 9.21 4.69
C SER A 160 17.16 9.39 3.88
N ILE A 161 17.33 8.65 2.79
CA ILE A 161 18.48 8.79 1.88
C ILE A 161 18.42 10.12 1.14
N LEU A 162 17.25 10.48 0.62
CA LEU A 162 17.05 11.71 -0.17
C LEU A 162 16.58 12.91 0.69
N GLN A 163 16.27 12.68 1.96
CA GLN A 163 15.68 13.65 2.88
C GLN A 163 14.45 14.33 2.29
N THR A 164 13.53 13.53 1.72
CA THR A 164 12.38 14.02 0.96
C THR A 164 11.15 13.14 1.13
N TRP A 165 9.97 13.72 1.02
CA TRP A 165 8.72 12.96 0.90
C TRP A 165 8.62 12.34 -0.48
N VAL A 166 8.15 11.10 -0.53
CA VAL A 166 7.84 10.38 -1.76
C VAL A 166 6.32 10.35 -1.88
N ILE A 167 5.77 11.31 -2.61
CA ILE A 167 4.32 11.52 -2.72
C ILE A 167 3.88 11.02 -4.08
N SER A 168 2.93 10.09 -4.10
CA SER A 168 2.65 9.34 -5.32
C SER A 168 1.17 9.08 -5.53
N SER A 169 0.75 9.06 -6.79
CA SER A 169 -0.42 8.31 -7.21
C SER A 169 -0.11 6.81 -7.24
N LYS A 170 -1.04 5.97 -7.69
CA LYS A 170 -0.78 4.54 -8.01
C LYS A 170 0.50 4.33 -8.83
N ASN A 171 0.82 5.30 -9.66
CA ASN A 171 1.64 5.13 -10.82
C ASN A 171 2.83 6.11 -10.80
N ASP A 172 2.57 7.36 -10.52
CA ASP A 172 3.55 8.43 -10.66
C ASP A 172 3.94 8.95 -9.28
N SER A 173 5.21 9.34 -9.15
CA SER A 173 5.80 9.80 -7.90
C SER A 173 6.46 11.15 -8.11
N ILE A 174 6.32 12.03 -7.12
CA ILE A 174 7.09 13.26 -6.99
C ILE A 174 7.85 13.24 -5.66
N PHE A 175 8.89 14.04 -5.59
CA PHE A 175 9.79 14.14 -4.46
C PHE A 175 9.79 15.58 -4.00
N CYS A 176 9.33 15.82 -2.77
CA CYS A 176 9.24 17.16 -2.20
C CYS A 176 9.72 17.14 -0.76
N LYS A 177 10.64 18.03 -0.42
CA LYS A 177 11.16 18.12 0.97
C LYS A 177 10.12 18.70 1.92
N ASN A 178 9.45 19.75 1.49
CA ASN A 178 8.52 20.55 2.27
C ASN A 178 7.56 21.29 1.33
N TYR A 179 6.73 22.15 1.92
CA TYR A 179 5.74 22.92 1.18
C TYR A 179 6.37 23.97 0.26
N GLU A 180 7.49 24.56 0.66
CA GLU A 180 8.23 25.53 -0.15
C GLU A 180 8.79 24.88 -1.43
N ASP A 181 9.40 23.71 -1.28
CA ASP A 181 9.90 22.89 -2.39
C ASP A 181 8.75 22.47 -3.32
N TYR A 182 7.58 22.15 -2.76
CA TYR A 182 6.36 21.95 -3.55
C TYR A 182 6.00 23.20 -4.37
N LEU A 183 5.96 24.39 -3.77
CA LEU A 183 5.58 25.62 -4.47
C LEU A 183 6.58 26.00 -5.59
N GLN A 184 7.87 25.70 -5.40
CA GLN A 184 8.91 26.00 -6.39
C GLN A 184 8.90 25.06 -7.59
N ASN A 185 8.61 23.77 -7.37
CA ASN A 185 8.72 22.74 -8.39
C ASN A 185 7.37 22.32 -9.00
N CYS A 186 6.24 22.69 -8.37
CA CYS A 186 4.94 22.37 -8.92
C CYS A 186 4.82 22.98 -10.31
N PRO A 187 4.55 22.18 -11.36
CA PRO A 187 4.38 22.70 -12.71
C PRO A 187 3.32 23.79 -12.72
N ASN A 188 3.53 24.82 -13.55
CA ASN A 188 2.48 25.81 -13.83
C ASN A 188 1.19 25.06 -14.20
N LYS A 189 0.05 25.58 -13.74
CA LYS A 189 -1.29 24.95 -13.82
C LYS A 189 -1.74 24.56 -15.23
N ASP A 190 -0.96 24.87 -16.25
CA ASP A 190 -1.24 24.70 -17.67
C ASP A 190 -0.67 23.36 -18.24
N ILE A 191 0.00 22.52 -17.44
CA ILE A 191 0.54 21.21 -17.87
C ILE A 191 -0.49 20.08 -17.71
N ASP A 192 -0.37 19.06 -18.55
CA ASP A 192 -1.28 17.94 -18.75
C ASP A 192 -1.65 17.15 -17.47
N TYR A 193 -2.88 16.64 -17.47
CA TYR A 193 -3.66 16.19 -16.32
C TYR A 193 -3.04 15.06 -15.45
N GLN A 194 -2.48 14.03 -16.07
CA GLN A 194 -2.01 12.84 -15.35
C GLN A 194 -0.71 13.09 -14.58
N GLU A 195 0.14 14.00 -15.08
CA GLU A 195 1.40 14.35 -14.43
C GLU A 195 1.18 15.25 -13.20
N ASN A 196 0.03 15.93 -13.14
CA ASN A 196 -0.34 16.79 -12.02
C ASN A 196 -0.91 16.05 -10.82
N PHE A 197 -1.27 14.77 -10.96
CA PHE A 197 -2.01 14.09 -9.90
C PHE A 197 -1.23 13.96 -8.58
N PRO A 198 0.05 13.52 -8.56
CA PRO A 198 0.86 13.54 -7.34
C PRO A 198 1.02 14.94 -6.73
N TRP A 199 1.00 16.01 -7.53
CA TRP A 199 1.09 17.39 -7.05
C TRP A 199 -0.17 17.83 -6.30
N LEU A 200 -1.37 17.38 -6.72
CA LEU A 200 -2.61 17.60 -5.98
C LEU A 200 -2.60 16.89 -4.61
N ILE A 201 -2.10 15.65 -4.58
CA ILE A 201 -1.90 14.89 -3.34
C ILE A 201 -0.92 15.64 -2.42
N ALA A 202 0.20 16.12 -2.96
CA ALA A 202 1.20 16.86 -2.18
C ALA A 202 0.65 18.14 -1.56
N LYS A 203 -0.16 18.90 -2.31
CA LYS A 203 -0.81 20.10 -1.79
C LYS A 203 -1.63 19.80 -0.53
N ILE A 204 -2.43 18.74 -0.54
CA ILE A 204 -3.30 18.35 0.58
C ILE A 204 -2.48 17.73 1.70
N TRP A 205 -1.48 16.92 1.36
CA TRP A 205 -0.57 16.35 2.34
C TRP A 205 0.11 17.44 3.16
N PHE A 206 0.77 18.40 2.49
CA PHE A 206 1.48 19.46 3.19
C PHE A 206 0.56 20.38 3.98
N SER A 207 -0.66 20.68 3.49
CA SER A 207 -1.61 21.47 4.27
C SER A 207 -2.06 20.75 5.56
N GLN A 208 -2.15 19.42 5.54
CA GLN A 208 -2.47 18.63 6.73
C GLN A 208 -1.31 18.50 7.72
N MET A 209 -0.06 18.73 7.28
CA MET A 209 1.14 18.56 8.08
C MET A 209 1.59 19.81 8.86
N ILE A 210 1.01 20.99 8.58
CA ILE A 210 1.43 22.28 9.17
C ILE A 210 1.50 22.22 10.71
N ASP A 211 0.51 21.57 11.34
CA ASP A 211 0.38 21.51 12.81
C ASP A 211 0.82 20.16 13.41
N LYS A 212 1.62 19.38 12.67
CA LYS A 212 1.97 17.99 13.04
C LYS A 212 3.43 17.86 13.46
N ASN A 213 3.74 16.80 14.20
CA ASN A 213 5.13 16.44 14.48
C ASN A 213 5.71 15.71 13.26
N VAL A 214 6.17 16.52 12.29
CA VAL A 214 6.70 16.07 10.98
C VAL A 214 7.92 15.17 11.16
N GLU A 215 8.84 15.49 12.07
CA GLU A 215 10.07 14.71 12.27
C GLU A 215 9.79 13.27 12.73
N GLN A 216 8.87 13.10 13.69
CA GLN A 216 8.51 11.76 14.14
C GLN A 216 7.82 10.99 13.01
N LEU A 217 6.96 11.65 12.24
CA LEU A 217 6.26 11.03 11.13
C LEU A 217 7.22 10.61 9.99
N GLN A 218 8.24 11.41 9.70
CA GLN A 218 9.30 11.07 8.76
C GLN A 218 10.06 9.81 9.20
N LYS A 219 10.37 9.69 10.49
CA LYS A 219 10.97 8.47 11.05
C LYS A 219 10.05 7.27 10.89
N ASP A 220 8.78 7.42 11.27
CA ASP A 220 7.78 6.36 11.20
C ASP A 220 7.52 5.89 9.75
N LEU A 221 7.71 6.77 8.75
CA LEU A 221 7.49 6.50 7.32
C LEU A 221 8.77 6.28 6.53
N THR A 222 9.93 6.15 7.18
CA THR A 222 11.18 5.80 6.50
C THR A 222 11.12 4.38 5.94
N ASP A 223 10.62 3.45 6.74
CA ASP A 223 10.52 2.02 6.39
C ASP A 223 9.11 1.61 5.94
N PHE A 224 8.20 2.58 5.86
CA PHE A 224 6.78 2.32 5.62
C PHE A 224 6.17 3.28 4.60
N THR A 225 5.20 2.77 3.85
CA THR A 225 4.37 3.52 2.92
C THR A 225 2.95 3.58 3.44
N PHE A 226 2.44 4.79 3.65
CA PHE A 226 1.00 5.01 3.77
C PHE A 226 0.31 4.80 2.43
N VAL A 227 -0.83 4.13 2.46
CA VAL A 227 -1.68 3.92 1.28
C VAL A 227 -3.10 4.36 1.60
N GLY A 228 -3.71 5.08 0.67
CA GLY A 228 -5.06 5.62 0.82
C GLY A 228 -5.77 5.87 -0.51
N GLU A 229 -6.97 6.44 -0.40
CA GLU A 229 -7.76 6.99 -1.51
C GLU A 229 -7.80 8.51 -1.41
N PHE A 230 -7.50 9.18 -2.52
CA PHE A 230 -7.72 10.60 -2.68
C PHE A 230 -9.14 10.78 -3.22
N VAL A 231 -9.99 11.44 -2.45
CA VAL A 231 -11.41 11.62 -2.78
C VAL A 231 -11.69 13.05 -3.20
N HIS A 232 -12.80 13.24 -3.91
CA HIS A 232 -13.17 14.53 -4.53
C HIS A 232 -12.09 15.02 -5.52
N ASN A 233 -11.62 14.12 -6.38
CA ASN A 233 -10.80 14.54 -7.50
C ASN A 233 -11.70 15.25 -8.51
N SER A 234 -11.58 16.59 -8.63
CA SER A 234 -12.43 17.42 -9.50
C SER A 234 -12.39 17.03 -10.98
N PHE A 235 -11.45 16.17 -11.36
CA PHE A 235 -11.21 15.76 -12.73
C PHE A 235 -11.67 14.33 -13.04
N PHE A 236 -12.02 13.52 -12.02
CA PHE A 236 -12.59 12.19 -12.23
C PHE A 236 -14.03 12.14 -11.76
N ILE A 237 -14.85 11.40 -12.50
CA ILE A 237 -16.23 11.12 -12.11
C ILE A 237 -16.22 9.89 -11.22
N HIS A 238 -16.25 10.13 -9.92
CA HIS A 238 -16.49 9.10 -8.91
C HIS A 238 -18.00 8.86 -8.74
N ILE A 239 -18.38 7.63 -8.38
CA ILE A 239 -19.80 7.28 -8.16
C ILE A 239 -20.33 7.95 -6.89
N ILE A 240 -19.46 8.14 -5.90
CA ILE A 240 -19.77 8.77 -4.62
C ILE A 240 -19.32 10.23 -4.70
N GLU A 241 -20.25 11.13 -4.39
CA GLU A 241 -19.95 12.55 -4.25
C GLU A 241 -19.36 12.83 -2.87
N TYR A 242 -18.19 13.45 -2.85
CA TYR A 242 -17.53 13.93 -1.64
C TYR A 242 -17.65 15.45 -1.58
N GLN A 243 -17.66 16.04 -0.39
CA GLN A 243 -17.84 17.49 -0.25
C GLN A 243 -16.57 18.31 -0.51
N GLN A 244 -15.40 17.72 -0.27
CA GLN A 244 -14.11 18.41 -0.41
C GLN A 244 -12.96 17.42 -0.71
N PRO A 245 -11.86 17.89 -1.33
CA PRO A 245 -10.64 17.11 -1.50
C PRO A 245 -10.11 16.58 -0.16
N ALA A 246 -9.87 15.28 -0.06
CA ALA A 246 -9.32 14.67 1.15
C ALA A 246 -8.44 13.45 0.85
N LEU A 247 -7.47 13.22 1.72
CA LEU A 247 -6.63 12.02 1.74
C LEU A 247 -7.16 11.07 2.81
N ILE A 248 -7.69 9.92 2.40
CA ILE A 248 -8.25 8.93 3.31
C ILE A 248 -7.32 7.71 3.36
N PHE A 249 -6.64 7.52 4.49
CA PHE A 249 -5.68 6.44 4.67
C PHE A 249 -6.35 5.15 5.12
N PHE A 250 -5.92 4.02 4.55
CA PHE A 250 -6.48 2.69 4.87
C PHE A 250 -5.43 1.61 5.16
N ALA A 251 -4.17 1.84 4.79
CA ALA A 251 -3.10 0.88 5.05
C ALA A 251 -1.74 1.56 5.30
N LEU A 252 -0.87 0.81 5.97
CA LEU A 252 0.55 1.10 6.16
C LEU A 252 1.33 -0.16 5.75
N ILE A 253 2.27 0.00 4.82
CA ILE A 253 2.98 -1.11 4.17
C ILE A 253 4.45 -1.01 4.49
N ASN A 254 5.03 -2.08 5.04
CA ASN A 254 6.47 -2.15 5.25
C ASN A 254 7.19 -2.32 3.89
N ASN A 255 8.17 -1.47 3.63
CA ASN A 255 8.91 -1.43 2.37
C ASN A 255 9.89 -2.60 2.20
N HIS A 256 10.33 -3.23 3.30
CA HIS A 256 11.42 -4.22 3.33
C HIS A 256 10.95 -5.67 3.27
N VAL A 257 9.67 -5.94 3.52
CA VAL A 257 9.17 -7.32 3.56
C VAL A 257 8.46 -7.69 2.26
N ILE A 258 8.87 -8.78 1.61
CA ILE A 258 8.19 -9.33 0.42
C ILE A 258 6.74 -9.66 0.75
N LEU A 259 6.58 -10.49 1.78
CA LEU A 259 5.31 -11.01 2.23
C LEU A 259 4.50 -9.91 2.91
N ASN A 260 3.20 -9.85 2.58
CA ASN A 260 2.30 -8.88 3.19
C ASN A 260 2.14 -9.12 4.69
N TYR A 261 3.03 -8.54 5.50
CA TYR A 261 2.60 -8.04 6.78
C TYR A 261 1.85 -6.74 6.49
N PHE A 262 0.57 -6.89 6.16
CA PHE A 262 -0.41 -5.84 6.39
C PHE A 262 -0.58 -5.75 7.91
N PHE A 263 0.34 -5.05 8.56
CA PHE A 263 0.32 -4.90 10.01
C PHE A 263 0.68 -3.46 10.32
N CYS A 264 0.12 -2.84 11.33
CA CYS A 264 -0.37 -3.39 12.57
C CYS A 264 -1.51 -2.47 13.02
N LYS A 265 -2.67 -3.00 13.43
CA LYS A 265 -3.74 -2.16 14.02
C LYS A 265 -3.13 -1.22 15.05
N GLU A 266 -2.20 -1.71 15.86
CA GLU A 266 -1.50 -0.96 16.88
C GLU A 266 -0.59 0.14 16.31
N ILE A 267 0.19 -0.12 15.26
CA ILE A 267 1.11 0.89 14.66
C ILE A 267 0.32 1.94 13.91
N PHE A 268 -0.66 1.54 13.08
CA PHE A 268 -1.50 2.48 12.36
C PHE A 268 -2.34 3.32 13.33
N VAL A 269 -2.94 2.71 14.35
CA VAL A 269 -3.68 3.44 15.40
C VAL A 269 -2.74 4.31 16.24
N ALA A 270 -1.51 3.88 16.53
CA ALA A 270 -0.55 4.69 17.29
C ALA A 270 -0.10 5.92 16.51
N ILE A 271 0.25 5.77 15.23
CA ILE A 271 0.63 6.90 14.36
C ILE A 271 -0.59 7.80 14.17
N HIS A 272 -1.77 7.24 13.89
CA HIS A 272 -3.01 8.00 13.73
C HIS A 272 -3.40 8.78 14.98
N ASN A 273 -3.42 8.15 16.16
CA ASN A 273 -3.83 8.82 17.40
C ASN A 273 -2.86 9.93 17.78
N LYS A 274 -1.57 9.78 17.47
CA LYS A 274 -0.56 10.82 17.69
C LYS A 274 -0.68 11.98 16.70
N GLN A 275 -1.04 11.70 15.46
CA GLN A 275 -0.97 12.68 14.36
C GLN A 275 -2.34 13.18 13.89
N ASN A 276 -3.46 12.66 14.39
CA ASN A 276 -4.83 13.06 14.02
C ASN A 276 -5.02 13.17 12.48
N ILE A 277 -4.69 12.08 11.78
CA ILE A 277 -4.81 11.91 10.32
C ILE A 277 -6.17 11.27 10.00
N TRP A 278 -6.80 11.54 8.85
CA TRP A 278 -8.13 11.00 8.52
C TRP A 278 -8.07 9.49 8.17
N ARG A 279 -9.05 8.70 8.65
CA ARG A 279 -9.07 7.23 8.51
C ARG A 279 -10.36 6.68 7.90
N ILE A 280 -10.23 5.50 7.28
CA ILE A 280 -11.36 4.60 7.00
C ILE A 280 -11.87 3.94 8.30
N ASN A 281 -13.18 3.71 8.36
CA ASN A 281 -13.79 2.87 9.39
C ASN A 281 -13.41 1.39 9.22
N ILE A 282 -12.79 0.81 10.25
CA ILE A 282 -12.34 -0.58 10.24
C ILE A 282 -13.27 -1.42 11.14
N ILE A 283 -13.88 -2.46 10.56
CA ILE A 283 -14.73 -3.42 11.27
C ILE A 283 -13.98 -4.75 11.36
N PHE A 284 -13.80 -5.26 12.59
CA PHE A 284 -13.15 -6.55 12.84
C PHE A 284 -14.21 -7.64 12.99
N ILE A 285 -14.16 -8.67 12.15
CA ILE A 285 -15.10 -9.79 12.20
C ILE A 285 -14.47 -10.94 12.99
N LEU A 286 -14.84 -11.06 14.26
CA LEU A 286 -14.43 -12.15 15.14
C LEU A 286 -15.46 -13.29 15.11
N GLN A 287 -15.46 -14.14 14.07
CA GLN A 287 -16.27 -15.37 14.08
C GLN A 287 -15.53 -16.56 13.43
N LYS A 288 -14.95 -17.43 14.26
CA LYS A 288 -14.08 -18.55 13.83
C LYS A 288 -14.75 -19.60 12.93
N GLN A 289 -16.05 -19.87 13.08
CA GLN A 289 -16.68 -21.01 12.39
C GLN A 289 -17.29 -20.65 11.02
N ASN A 290 -17.99 -19.52 10.91
CA ASN A 290 -18.65 -19.13 9.66
C ASN A 290 -17.66 -18.65 8.58
N ILE A 291 -16.55 -18.04 9.03
CA ILE A 291 -15.47 -17.58 8.16
C ILE A 291 -14.72 -18.74 7.49
N TYR A 292 -14.44 -19.83 8.23
CA TYR A 292 -13.81 -21.00 7.64
C TYR A 292 -14.65 -21.54 6.49
N MET A 293 -15.98 -21.62 6.66
CA MET A 293 -16.87 -22.05 5.59
C MET A 293 -16.87 -21.08 4.41
N GLN A 294 -16.84 -19.77 4.63
CA GLN A 294 -16.79 -18.79 3.55
C GLN A 294 -15.46 -18.83 2.79
N ILE A 295 -14.31 -18.82 3.48
CA ILE A 295 -12.99 -18.94 2.85
C ILE A 295 -12.84 -20.28 2.14
N ASN A 296 -13.26 -21.38 2.78
CA ASN A 296 -13.18 -22.71 2.16
C ASN A 296 -14.10 -22.81 0.93
N LYS A 297 -15.33 -22.27 1.00
CA LYS A 297 -16.24 -22.19 -0.16
C LYS A 297 -15.65 -21.34 -1.28
N LEU A 298 -15.07 -20.18 -0.96
CA LEU A 298 -14.38 -19.33 -1.94
C LEU A 298 -13.19 -20.04 -2.58
N TYR A 299 -12.36 -20.71 -1.77
CA TYR A 299 -11.20 -21.47 -2.25
C TYR A 299 -11.64 -22.67 -3.11
N GLN A 300 -12.69 -23.38 -2.71
CA GLN A 300 -13.27 -24.50 -3.46
C GLN A 300 -13.83 -24.04 -4.81
N ILE A 301 -14.55 -22.91 -4.87
CA ILE A 301 -15.03 -22.32 -6.13
C ILE A 301 -13.87 -22.00 -7.08
N ILE A 302 -12.74 -21.50 -6.54
CA ILE A 302 -11.53 -21.22 -7.31
C ILE A 302 -10.87 -22.51 -7.83
N THR A 303 -10.90 -23.61 -7.07
CA THR A 303 -10.28 -24.89 -7.50
C THR A 303 -11.17 -25.75 -8.39
N TYR A 304 -12.50 -25.74 -8.23
CA TYR A 304 -13.40 -26.57 -9.04
C TYR A 304 -13.48 -26.11 -10.50
N THR A 305 -13.17 -24.84 -10.78
CA THR A 305 -13.01 -24.33 -12.15
C THR A 305 -11.72 -24.78 -12.85
N GLU A 306 -10.82 -25.52 -12.17
CA GLU A 306 -9.61 -26.13 -12.78
C GLU A 306 -9.89 -27.47 -13.48
N TYR A 307 -11.03 -28.12 -13.19
CA TYR A 307 -11.35 -29.49 -13.63
C TYR A 307 -12.51 -29.59 -14.64
N MET A 308 -13.01 -28.47 -15.14
CA MET A 308 -14.00 -28.40 -16.23
C MET A 308 -13.46 -27.60 -17.40
#